data_AF-A0A917Y2H0-F1
#
_entry.id   AF-A0A917Y2H0-F1
#
_cell.length_a   1.000
_cell.length_b   1.000
_cell.length_c   1.000
_cell.angle_alpha   90.00
_cell.angle_beta   90.00
_cell.angle_gamma   90.00
#
_symmetry.space_group_name_H-M   'P 1'
#
loop_
_entity.id
_entity.type
_entity.pdbx_description
1 polymer ?
#
loop_
_entity_poly.entity_id
_entity_poly.type
_entity_poly.pdbx_seq_one_letter_code
_entity_poly.pdbx_strand_id
1 'polypeptide(L)'
;MRDGLALPSARWKQHRLVEERTAAHIRPFTVQDRQKNAFLVSGTEVLFLPEAFPRLEGVTVYNGWFPALSRPATVLSALAGAAAHHPGGRRLIDTLTRPFIGPPGGPDTAERARSRTYVVAAASGAPGGSPLAEVRLEGPSIYNLTGELMAFAADQLATGAGFTPGVVSPADAFGLDTLRQGCARIGLTPV
;
A
#
# COMPACT_ATOMS: atom_id res chain seq x y z
N MET A 1 1.21 0.78 13.19
CA MET A 1 -0.10 0.91 12.50
C MET A 1 -1.00 2.01 13.09
N ARG A 2 -0.95 2.29 14.41
CA ARG A 2 -1.67 3.40 15.10
C ARG A 2 -1.60 4.76 14.39
N ASP A 3 -0.41 5.19 14.00
CA ASP A 3 -0.22 6.51 13.38
C ASP A 3 -0.65 6.56 11.90
N GLY A 4 -0.74 5.39 11.23
CA GLY A 4 -0.95 5.33 9.79
C GLY A 4 -2.29 5.90 9.31
N LEU A 5 -3.32 5.90 10.16
CA LEU A 5 -4.64 6.50 9.85
C LEU A 5 -4.75 7.98 10.24
N ALA A 6 -3.86 8.46 11.13
CA ALA A 6 -3.87 9.82 11.65
C ALA A 6 -2.87 10.73 10.93
N LEU A 7 -1.78 10.16 10.40
CA LEU A 7 -0.81 10.87 9.57
C LEU A 7 -1.36 11.10 8.16
N PRO A 8 -0.95 12.18 7.48
CA PRO A 8 -1.26 12.37 6.08
C PRO A 8 -0.65 11.26 5.22
N SER A 9 -1.33 10.96 4.13
CA SER A 9 -0.85 10.08 3.06
C SER A 9 -0.34 10.93 1.91
N ALA A 10 0.89 10.63 1.46
CA ALA A 10 1.46 11.30 0.31
C ALA A 10 0.85 10.74 -0.99
N ARG A 11 0.64 11.63 -1.94
CA ARG A 11 0.11 11.32 -3.27
C ARG A 11 0.88 12.12 -4.31
N TRP A 12 1.11 11.54 -5.48
CA TRP A 12 1.60 12.30 -6.63
C TRP A 12 0.41 12.84 -7.42
N LYS A 13 0.36 14.16 -7.62
CA LYS A 13 -0.73 14.83 -8.34
C LYS A 13 -0.20 16.07 -9.06
N GLN A 14 -0.52 16.21 -10.34
CA GLN A 14 -0.10 17.31 -11.19
C GLN A 14 1.43 17.56 -11.11
N HIS A 15 2.19 16.47 -11.17
CA HIS A 15 3.66 16.48 -11.07
C HIS A 15 4.22 17.01 -9.74
N ARG A 16 3.47 16.87 -8.65
CA ARG A 16 3.90 17.29 -7.30
C ARG A 16 3.50 16.25 -6.26
N LEU A 17 4.32 16.15 -5.21
CA LEU A 17 3.95 15.43 -4.01
C LEU A 17 3.00 16.31 -3.18
N VAL A 18 1.82 15.78 -2.89
CA VAL A 18 0.82 16.44 -2.05
C VAL A 18 0.48 15.52 -0.88
N GLU A 19 0.31 16.13 0.29
CA GLU A 19 -0.18 15.43 1.48
C GLU A 19 -1.70 15.58 1.57
N GLU A 20 -2.38 14.45 1.73
CA GLU A 20 -3.82 14.42 1.95
C GLU A 20 -4.13 13.56 3.18
N ARG A 21 -5.26 13.82 3.84
CA ARG A 21 -5.67 13.00 4.99
C ARG A 21 -5.81 11.53 4.58
N THR A 22 -5.25 10.61 5.36
CA THR A 22 -5.45 9.17 5.12
C THR A 22 -6.94 8.84 5.08
N ALA A 23 -7.32 7.94 4.16
CA ALA A 23 -8.71 7.62 3.87
C ALA A 23 -9.60 8.81 3.45
N ALA A 24 -9.02 9.92 2.95
CA ALA A 24 -9.78 11.02 2.32
C ALA A 24 -10.49 10.57 1.04
N HIS A 25 -9.92 9.59 0.33
CA HIS A 25 -10.51 9.01 -0.87
C HIS A 25 -10.78 7.53 -0.65
N ILE A 26 -11.91 7.08 -1.19
CA ILE A 26 -12.28 5.67 -1.31
C ILE A 26 -12.41 5.36 -2.79
N ARG A 27 -11.82 4.26 -3.22
CA ARG A 27 -11.93 3.76 -4.60
C ARG A 27 -12.40 2.30 -4.57
N PRO A 28 -13.45 1.95 -5.35
CA PRO A 28 -13.83 0.55 -5.53
C PRO A 28 -12.85 -0.14 -6.48
N PHE A 29 -12.54 -1.40 -6.19
CA PHE A 29 -11.76 -2.29 -7.03
C PHE A 29 -12.51 -3.63 -7.16
N THR A 30 -12.47 -4.22 -8.36
CA THR A 30 -12.94 -5.59 -8.57
C THR A 30 -11.86 -6.56 -8.09
N VAL A 31 -12.18 -7.38 -7.09
CA VAL A 31 -11.29 -8.38 -6.50
C VAL A 31 -12.01 -9.73 -6.50
N GLN A 32 -11.54 -10.68 -7.31
CA GLN A 32 -12.20 -11.99 -7.50
C GLN A 32 -13.71 -11.84 -7.77
N ASP A 33 -14.04 -11.02 -8.78
CA ASP A 33 -15.41 -10.68 -9.21
C ASP A 33 -16.30 -9.98 -8.17
N ARG A 34 -15.73 -9.58 -7.04
CA ARG A 34 -16.43 -8.83 -6.00
C ARG A 34 -15.91 -7.41 -5.92
N GLN A 35 -16.82 -6.45 -5.82
CA GLN A 35 -16.46 -5.07 -5.56
C GLN A 35 -15.98 -4.91 -4.11
N LYS A 36 -14.76 -4.40 -3.93
CA LYS A 36 -14.18 -4.08 -2.63
C LYS A 36 -13.71 -2.64 -2.60
N ASN A 37 -14.03 -1.94 -1.51
CA ASN A 37 -13.54 -0.58 -1.29
C ASN A 37 -12.11 -0.62 -0.75
N ALA A 38 -11.27 0.23 -1.31
CA ALA A 38 -9.94 0.53 -0.78
C ALA A 38 -9.86 2.03 -0.48
N PHE A 39 -9.12 2.40 0.56
CA PHE A 39 -8.97 3.79 0.96
C PHE A 39 -7.55 4.29 0.71
N LEU A 40 -7.41 5.60 0.49
CA LEU A 40 -6.11 6.24 0.26
C LEU A 40 -5.16 5.93 1.42
N VAL A 41 -3.97 5.42 1.07
CA VAL A 41 -2.81 5.30 1.95
C VAL A 41 -1.56 5.79 1.23
N SER A 42 -0.49 6.07 1.97
CA SER A 42 0.83 6.33 1.38
C SER A 42 1.52 5.02 0.97
N GLY A 43 2.27 5.06 -0.13
CA GLY A 43 3.16 4.00 -0.59
C GLY A 43 4.40 4.62 -1.25
N THR A 44 5.51 3.88 -1.33
CA THR A 44 6.76 4.40 -1.91
C THR A 44 6.67 4.61 -3.42
N GLU A 45 5.66 4.05 -4.08
CA GLU A 45 5.38 4.21 -5.50
C GLU A 45 5.22 5.68 -5.91
N VAL A 46 4.72 6.54 -5.02
CA VAL A 46 4.56 7.99 -5.29
C VAL A 46 5.90 8.72 -5.39
N LEU A 47 6.99 8.10 -4.94
CA LEU A 47 8.35 8.65 -5.01
C LEU A 47 9.08 8.17 -6.26
N PHE A 48 8.94 6.88 -6.61
CA PHE A 48 9.76 6.25 -7.65
C PHE A 48 9.07 6.14 -9.02
N LEU A 49 7.75 5.94 -9.09
CA LEU A 49 7.07 5.86 -10.38
C LEU A 49 7.11 7.15 -11.20
N PRO A 50 7.03 8.36 -10.61
CA PRO A 50 7.17 9.60 -11.37
C PRO A 50 8.55 9.76 -12.02
N GLU A 51 9.60 9.22 -11.40
CA GLU A 51 10.95 9.24 -11.97
C GLU A 51 11.07 8.26 -13.15
N ALA A 52 10.59 7.03 -12.99
CA ALA A 52 10.58 6.03 -14.06
C ALA A 52 9.65 6.40 -15.23
N PHE A 53 8.57 7.14 -14.96
CA PHE A 53 7.58 7.54 -15.94
C PHE A 53 7.22 9.03 -15.81
N PRO A 54 8.06 9.94 -16.35
CA PRO A 54 7.91 11.40 -16.16
C PRO A 54 6.60 12.01 -16.70
N ARG A 55 5.89 11.28 -17.57
CA ARG A 55 4.58 11.67 -18.12
C ARG A 55 3.42 11.32 -17.19
N LEU A 56 3.66 10.66 -16.06
CA LEU A 56 2.62 10.40 -15.07
C LEU A 56 2.25 11.68 -14.34
N GLU A 57 1.05 12.17 -14.63
CA GLU A 57 0.48 13.31 -13.92
C GLU A 57 0.11 12.98 -12.47
N GLY A 58 -0.16 11.70 -12.17
CA GLY A 58 -0.59 11.29 -10.83
C GLY A 58 -0.36 9.82 -10.51
N VAL A 59 -0.05 9.56 -9.24
CA VAL A 59 0.11 8.22 -8.64
C VAL A 59 -0.66 8.22 -7.33
N THR A 60 -1.50 7.22 -7.11
CA THR A 60 -2.32 7.12 -5.90
C THR A 60 -2.39 5.67 -5.46
N VAL A 61 -1.98 5.43 -4.22
CA VAL A 61 -1.94 4.09 -3.62
C VAL A 61 -3.17 3.92 -2.72
N TYR A 62 -3.80 2.76 -2.80
CA TYR A 62 -4.97 2.44 -2.00
C TYR A 62 -4.72 1.13 -1.25
N ASN A 63 -5.26 1.04 -0.03
CA ASN A 63 -5.25 -0.19 0.75
C ASN A 63 -6.67 -0.72 0.93
N GLY A 64 -6.86 -2.00 0.60
CA GLY A 64 -8.13 -2.71 0.76
C GLY A 64 -8.32 -3.37 2.12
N TRP A 65 -7.40 -3.16 3.07
CA TRP A 65 -7.48 -3.77 4.40
C TRP A 65 -8.76 -3.31 5.13
N PHE A 66 -9.54 -4.27 5.62
CA PHE A 66 -10.83 -4.09 6.30
C PHE A 66 -11.89 -3.39 5.44
N PRO A 67 -12.43 -4.04 4.39
CA PRO A 67 -13.52 -3.49 3.58
C PRO A 67 -14.73 -3.08 4.44
N ALA A 68 -14.99 -3.83 5.51
CA ALA A 68 -16.06 -3.56 6.49
C ALA A 68 -15.78 -2.35 7.40
N LEU A 69 -14.51 -1.98 7.62
CA LEU A 69 -14.13 -0.79 8.39
C LEU A 69 -13.79 0.42 7.52
N SER A 70 -13.73 0.29 6.19
CA SER A 70 -13.36 1.38 5.27
C SER A 70 -14.23 2.64 5.43
N ARG A 71 -15.55 2.48 5.64
CA ARG A 71 -16.48 3.59 5.90
C ARG A 71 -16.31 4.22 7.30
N PRO A 72 -16.32 3.45 8.41
CA PRO A 72 -16.04 4.04 9.72
C PRO A 72 -14.61 4.58 9.85
N ALA A 73 -13.63 4.03 9.12
CA ALA A 73 -12.24 4.52 9.09
C ALA A 73 -12.13 5.94 8.52
N THR A 74 -12.90 6.30 7.49
CA THR A 74 -12.93 7.69 6.99
C THR A 74 -13.44 8.66 8.05
N VAL A 75 -14.47 8.27 8.82
CA VAL A 75 -15.01 9.08 9.92
C VAL A 75 -14.00 9.19 11.06
N LEU A 76 -13.41 8.06 11.47
CA LEU A 76 -12.37 8.02 12.50
C LEU A 76 -11.13 8.84 12.10
N SER A 77 -10.67 8.75 10.86
CA SER A 77 -9.55 9.55 10.35
C SER A 77 -9.89 11.05 10.27
N ALA A 78 -11.12 11.41 9.91
CA ALA A 78 -11.55 12.82 9.94
C ALA A 78 -11.57 13.39 11.37
N LEU A 79 -12.10 12.63 12.33
CA LEU A 79 -12.11 13.00 13.74
C LEU A 79 -10.68 13.03 14.33
N ALA A 80 -9.83 12.08 13.98
CA ALA A 80 -8.43 12.02 14.41
C ALA A 80 -7.62 13.18 13.84
N GLY A 81 -7.78 13.52 12.55
CA GLY A 81 -7.14 14.68 11.93
C GLY A 81 -7.54 16.00 12.59
N ALA A 82 -8.83 16.18 12.90
CA ALA A 82 -9.30 17.34 13.64
C ALA A 82 -8.75 17.40 15.08
N ALA A 83 -8.70 16.26 15.77
CA ALA A 83 -8.19 16.17 17.14
C ALA A 83 -6.66 16.35 17.23
N ALA A 84 -5.90 15.96 16.19
CA ALA A 84 -4.45 16.09 16.14
C ALA A 84 -3.97 17.57 16.19
N HIS A 85 -4.84 18.51 15.80
CA HIS A 85 -4.56 19.95 15.88
C HIS A 85 -4.85 20.57 17.25
N HIS A 86 -5.34 19.81 18.25
CA HIS A 86 -5.66 20.32 19.58
C HIS A 86 -4.71 19.74 20.65
N PRO A 87 -4.12 20.56 21.55
CA PRO A 87 -3.36 20.05 22.69
C PRO A 87 -4.27 19.16 23.56
N GLY A 88 -4.00 17.85 23.58
CA GLY A 88 -4.79 16.82 24.28
C GLY A 88 -5.45 15.78 23.36
N GLY A 89 -5.65 16.07 22.07
CA GLY A 89 -6.33 15.16 21.14
C GLY A 89 -5.59 13.85 20.88
N ARG A 90 -4.26 13.86 21.00
CA ARG A 90 -3.42 12.66 20.87
C ARG A 90 -3.79 11.56 21.89
N ARG A 91 -4.11 11.94 23.14
CA ARG A 91 -4.55 11.00 24.19
C ARG A 91 -5.91 10.39 23.88
N LEU A 92 -6.82 11.18 23.31
CA LEU A 92 -8.16 10.72 22.94
C LEU A 92 -8.09 9.70 21.78
N ILE A 93 -7.25 9.97 20.77
CA ILE A 93 -6.96 9.04 19.68
C ILE A 93 -6.36 7.74 20.24
N ASP A 94 -5.44 7.82 21.20
CA ASP A 94 -4.82 6.65 21.82
C ASP A 94 -5.82 5.76 22.56
N THR A 95 -6.78 6.36 23.28
CA THR A 95 -7.84 5.64 23.97
C THR A 95 -8.81 4.99 22.99
N LEU A 96 -9.24 5.71 21.96
CA LEU A 96 -10.22 5.24 20.97
C LEU A 96 -9.68 4.14 20.06
N THR A 97 -8.37 4.15 19.77
CA THR A 97 -7.73 3.15 18.89
C THR A 97 -7.29 1.89 19.64
N ARG A 98 -7.22 1.92 20.97
CA ARG A 98 -6.72 0.82 21.83
C ARG A 98 -7.46 -0.52 21.63
N PRO A 99 -8.79 -0.56 21.46
CA PRO A 99 -9.53 -1.82 21.25
C PRO A 99 -9.29 -2.46 19.87
N PHE A 100 -8.77 -1.70 18.90
CA PHE A 100 -8.49 -2.20 17.55
C PHE A 100 -7.09 -2.80 17.41
N ILE A 101 -6.31 -2.81 18.50
CA ILE A 101 -4.95 -3.35 18.53
C ILE A 101 -5.06 -4.82 18.93
N GLY A 102 -4.89 -5.71 17.96
CA GLY A 102 -4.76 -7.13 18.23
C GLY A 102 -3.58 -7.43 19.16
N PRO A 103 -3.54 -8.64 19.75
CA PRO A 103 -2.44 -9.04 20.62
C PRO A 103 -1.08 -8.88 19.92
N PRO A 104 -0.01 -8.59 20.68
CA PRO A 104 1.34 -8.53 20.13
C PRO A 104 1.73 -9.87 19.50
N GLY A 105 2.47 -9.84 18.39
CA GLY A 105 2.90 -11.03 17.63
C GLY A 105 2.31 -11.13 16.23
N GLY A 106 1.22 -10.42 15.94
CA GLY A 106 0.56 -10.50 14.63
C GLY A 106 -0.09 -11.87 14.40
N PRO A 107 -0.60 -12.13 13.19
CA PRO A 107 -1.32 -13.36 12.93
C PRO A 107 -0.39 -14.58 12.93
N ASP A 108 -0.84 -15.68 13.50
CA ASP A 108 -0.10 -16.95 13.48
C ASP A 108 -0.10 -17.62 12.09
N THR A 109 0.57 -18.77 11.96
CA THR A 109 0.66 -19.48 10.67
C THR A 109 -0.70 -19.90 10.13
N ALA A 110 -1.63 -20.34 10.99
CA ALA A 110 -2.96 -20.78 10.58
C ALA A 110 -3.84 -19.59 10.17
N GLU A 111 -3.73 -18.46 10.85
CA GLU A 111 -4.37 -17.20 10.48
C GLU A 111 -3.84 -16.67 9.16
N ARG A 112 -2.51 -16.67 8.98
CA ARG A 112 -1.88 -16.28 7.71
C ARG A 112 -2.36 -17.18 6.56
N ALA A 113 -2.44 -18.49 6.75
CA ALA A 113 -2.89 -19.44 5.73
C ALA A 113 -4.32 -19.21 5.25
N ARG A 114 -5.17 -18.55 6.06
CA ARG A 114 -6.56 -18.19 5.68
C ARG A 114 -6.66 -16.88 4.88
N SER A 115 -5.55 -16.18 4.68
CA SER A 115 -5.51 -14.89 3.99
C SER A 115 -4.63 -14.93 2.74
N ARG A 116 -5.02 -14.16 1.74
CA ARG A 116 -4.29 -14.01 0.48
C ARG A 116 -4.17 -12.54 0.14
N THR A 117 -3.12 -12.19 -0.60
CA THR A 117 -2.95 -10.83 -1.12
C THR A 117 -3.57 -10.75 -2.50
N TYR A 118 -4.21 -9.63 -2.79
CA TYR A 118 -4.70 -9.30 -4.13
C TYR A 118 -4.27 -7.88 -4.46
N VAL A 119 -3.58 -7.70 -5.59
CA VAL A 119 -3.03 -6.42 -6.04
C VAL A 119 -3.68 -6.05 -7.36
N VAL A 120 -4.11 -4.80 -7.48
CA VAL A 120 -4.60 -4.22 -8.74
C VAL A 120 -3.82 -2.95 -9.03
N ALA A 121 -3.16 -2.92 -10.18
CA ALA A 121 -2.50 -1.72 -10.71
C ALA A 121 -3.20 -1.32 -12.01
N ALA A 122 -3.78 -0.12 -12.04
CA ALA A 122 -4.53 0.39 -13.19
C ALA A 122 -3.95 1.72 -13.66
N ALA A 123 -3.67 1.81 -14.97
CA ALA A 123 -3.21 3.03 -15.63
C ALA A 123 -4.35 3.58 -16.50
N SER A 124 -4.67 4.87 -16.35
CA SER A 124 -5.74 5.55 -17.09
C SER A 124 -5.19 6.80 -17.77
N GLY A 125 -5.76 7.16 -18.93
CA GLY A 125 -5.37 8.39 -19.65
C GLY A 125 -5.85 9.69 -18.98
N ALA A 126 -6.80 9.59 -18.05
CA ALA A 126 -7.30 10.72 -17.27
C ALA A 126 -7.71 10.26 -15.86
N PRO A 127 -7.68 11.15 -14.85
CA PRO A 127 -8.18 10.86 -13.51
C PRO A 127 -9.65 10.40 -13.54
N GLY A 128 -9.93 9.24 -12.96
CA GLY A 128 -11.29 8.68 -12.91
C GLY A 128 -11.79 8.07 -14.21
N GLY A 129 -11.02 8.13 -15.30
CA GLY A 129 -11.34 7.46 -16.56
C GLY A 129 -11.13 5.95 -16.50
N SER A 130 -11.75 5.23 -17.45
CA SER A 130 -11.56 3.79 -17.62
C SER A 130 -10.07 3.44 -17.76
N PRO A 131 -9.60 2.35 -17.13
CA PRO A 131 -8.22 1.90 -17.29
C PRO A 131 -7.88 1.63 -18.76
N LEU A 132 -6.75 2.15 -19.23
CA LEU A 132 -6.12 1.78 -20.50
C LEU A 132 -5.39 0.45 -20.37
N ALA A 133 -4.85 0.16 -19.18
CA ALA A 133 -4.23 -1.10 -18.82
C ALA A 133 -4.48 -1.40 -17.34
N GLU A 134 -4.64 -2.68 -17.02
CA GLU A 134 -4.80 -3.15 -15.65
C GLU A 134 -4.02 -4.47 -15.47
N VAL A 135 -3.26 -4.55 -14.39
CA VAL A 135 -2.57 -5.77 -13.96
C VAL A 135 -3.15 -6.20 -12.63
N ARG A 136 -3.48 -7.50 -12.53
CA ARG A 136 -4.00 -8.13 -11.32
C ARG A 136 -3.04 -9.23 -10.90
N LEU A 137 -2.68 -9.23 -9.62
CA LEU A 137 -1.83 -10.28 -9.04
C LEU A 137 -2.52 -10.86 -7.81
N GLU A 138 -2.34 -12.15 -7.61
CA GLU A 138 -2.72 -12.83 -6.38
C GLU A 138 -1.49 -13.49 -5.75
N GLY A 139 -1.43 -13.52 -4.42
CA GLY A 139 -0.29 -14.09 -3.71
C GLY A 139 -0.61 -14.61 -2.31
N PRO A 140 0.43 -15.03 -1.56
CA PRO A 140 0.26 -15.48 -0.19
C PRO A 140 -0.23 -14.35 0.73
N SER A 141 -0.44 -14.64 2.01
CA SER A 141 -0.77 -13.60 3.00
C SER A 141 0.19 -12.41 2.93
N ILE A 142 -0.30 -11.20 3.17
CA ILE A 142 0.51 -9.98 3.09
C ILE A 142 1.75 -10.03 3.98
N TYR A 143 1.66 -10.73 5.12
CA TYR A 143 2.76 -10.93 6.05
C TYR A 143 3.84 -11.86 5.47
N ASN A 144 3.43 -12.99 4.89
CA ASN A 144 4.37 -13.88 4.20
C ASN A 144 4.98 -13.17 2.98
N LEU A 145 4.15 -12.54 2.15
CA LEU A 145 4.60 -11.81 0.97
C LEU A 145 5.66 -10.75 1.33
N THR A 146 5.38 -9.92 2.34
CA THR A 146 6.32 -8.88 2.77
C THR A 146 7.61 -9.48 3.33
N GLY A 147 7.51 -10.50 4.18
CA GLY A 147 8.68 -11.19 4.74
C GLY A 147 9.58 -11.79 3.66
N GLU A 148 8.98 -12.51 2.72
CA GLU A 148 9.69 -13.16 1.61
C GLU A 148 10.28 -12.14 0.62
N LEU A 149 9.59 -11.04 0.33
CA LEU A 149 10.14 -9.96 -0.53
C LEU A 149 11.35 -9.28 0.12
N MET A 150 11.31 -9.06 1.45
CA MET A 150 12.46 -8.54 2.19
C MET A 150 13.63 -9.52 2.19
N ALA A 151 13.35 -10.82 2.40
CA ALA A 151 14.37 -11.86 2.36
C ALA A 151 15.01 -11.98 0.97
N PHE A 152 14.20 -11.96 -0.09
CA PHE A 152 14.66 -11.92 -1.47
C PHE A 152 15.56 -10.72 -1.75
N ALA A 153 15.13 -9.51 -1.36
CA ALA A 153 15.94 -8.31 -1.58
C ALA A 153 17.28 -8.37 -0.82
N ALA A 154 17.27 -8.86 0.42
CA ALA A 154 18.48 -9.03 1.22
C ALA A 154 19.45 -10.05 0.58
N ASP A 155 18.94 -11.19 0.09
CA ASP A 155 19.73 -12.22 -0.60
C ASP A 155 20.37 -11.68 -1.90
N GLN A 156 19.59 -10.98 -2.73
CA GLN A 156 20.09 -10.34 -3.95
C GLN A 156 21.23 -9.35 -3.63
N LEU A 157 21.04 -8.48 -2.63
CA LEU A 157 22.07 -7.50 -2.25
C LEU A 157 23.32 -8.17 -1.66
N ALA A 158 23.15 -9.20 -0.83
CA ALA A 158 24.26 -9.91 -0.21
C ALA A 158 25.11 -10.70 -1.23
N THR A 159 24.50 -11.17 -2.31
CA THR A 159 25.17 -11.89 -3.41
C THR A 159 25.75 -10.97 -4.48
N GLY A 160 25.66 -9.65 -4.30
CA GLY A 160 26.22 -8.64 -5.20
C GLY A 160 25.32 -8.30 -6.40
N ALA A 161 24.08 -8.78 -6.43
CA ALA A 161 23.09 -8.35 -7.40
C ALA A 161 22.43 -7.03 -6.97
N GLY A 162 22.29 -6.09 -7.90
CA GLY A 162 21.53 -4.86 -7.69
C GLY A 162 22.21 -3.77 -6.87
N PHE A 163 23.53 -3.66 -6.98
CA PHE A 163 24.30 -2.61 -6.34
C PHE A 163 24.16 -1.28 -7.11
N THR A 164 23.05 -0.58 -6.90
CA THR A 164 22.89 0.82 -7.30
C THR A 164 23.08 1.70 -6.07
N PRO A 165 24.10 2.58 -6.02
CA PRO A 165 24.31 3.46 -4.87
C PRO A 165 23.11 4.40 -4.64
N GLY A 166 22.75 4.61 -3.38
CA GLY A 166 21.69 5.56 -2.98
C GLY A 166 20.38 4.90 -2.59
N VAL A 167 19.30 5.69 -2.60
CA VAL A 167 17.94 5.23 -2.31
C VAL A 167 17.25 4.95 -3.64
N VAL A 168 16.96 3.68 -3.91
CA VAL A 168 16.40 3.25 -5.20
C VAL A 168 15.16 2.38 -5.01
N SER A 169 14.31 2.31 -6.03
CA SER A 169 13.18 1.40 -6.05
C SER A 169 13.64 -0.06 -6.24
N PRO A 170 12.83 -1.07 -5.87
CA PRO A 170 13.16 -2.47 -6.17
C PRO A 170 13.33 -2.75 -7.67
N ALA A 171 12.61 -2.03 -8.54
CA ALA A 171 12.74 -2.17 -9.99
C ALA A 171 14.06 -1.61 -10.50
N ASP A 172 14.52 -0.48 -9.97
CA ASP A 172 15.81 0.13 -10.34
C ASP A 172 16.99 -0.64 -9.73
N ALA A 173 16.81 -1.20 -8.54
CA ALA A 173 17.84 -2.01 -7.88
C ALA A 173 18.06 -3.34 -8.62
N PHE A 174 17.00 -4.10 -8.90
CA PHE A 174 17.13 -5.49 -9.36
C PHE A 174 16.80 -5.68 -10.85
N GLY A 175 16.17 -4.70 -11.47
CA GLY A 175 15.52 -4.86 -12.77
C GLY A 175 14.12 -5.48 -12.67
N LEU A 176 13.21 -5.05 -13.54
CA LEU A 176 11.81 -5.49 -13.52
C LEU A 176 11.66 -7.02 -13.71
N ASP A 177 12.45 -7.63 -14.59
CA ASP A 177 12.35 -9.07 -14.85
C ASP A 177 12.80 -9.90 -13.65
N THR A 178 13.92 -9.54 -13.02
CA THR A 178 14.42 -10.17 -11.79
C THR A 178 13.40 -10.04 -10.66
N LEU A 179 12.83 -8.85 -10.48
CA LEU A 179 11.79 -8.60 -9.48
C LEU A 179 10.54 -9.46 -9.75
N ARG A 180 10.09 -9.53 -11.02
CA ARG A 180 8.94 -10.34 -11.42
C ARG A 180 9.18 -11.84 -11.15
N GLN A 181 10.37 -12.34 -11.44
CA GLN A 181 10.76 -13.72 -11.14
C GLN A 181 10.80 -13.98 -9.64
N GLY A 182 11.34 -13.04 -8.85
CA GLY A 182 11.31 -13.08 -7.38
C GLY A 182 9.88 -13.17 -6.85
N CYS A 183 8.99 -12.27 -7.27
CA CYS A 183 7.58 -12.29 -6.94
C CYS A 183 6.91 -13.63 -7.29
N ALA A 184 7.15 -14.17 -8.49
CA ALA A 184 6.58 -15.43 -8.92
C ALA A 184 7.04 -16.62 -8.05
N ARG A 185 8.32 -16.67 -7.64
CA ARG A 185 8.84 -17.70 -6.72
C ARG A 185 8.17 -17.66 -5.35
N ILE A 186 7.79 -16.47 -4.89
CA ILE A 186 7.06 -16.23 -3.63
C ILE A 186 5.55 -16.53 -3.80
N GLY A 187 5.11 -16.84 -5.03
CA GLY A 187 3.72 -17.14 -5.35
C GLY A 187 2.85 -15.92 -5.61
N LEU A 188 3.45 -14.73 -5.80
CA LEU A 188 2.75 -13.54 -6.30
C LEU A 188 2.70 -13.59 -7.84
N THR A 189 1.56 -13.99 -8.39
CA THR A 189 1.41 -14.30 -9.83
C THR A 189 0.20 -13.59 -10.46
N PRO A 190 0.21 -13.36 -11.78
CA PRO A 190 -0.94 -12.83 -12.51
C PRO A 190 -2.20 -13.71 -12.38
N VAL A 191 -3.37 -13.06 -12.41
CA VAL A 191 -4.70 -13.69 -12.40
C VAL A 191 -5.67 -13.03 -13.38
#